data_AF-A0A3P5YGA2-F1
#
_entry.id   AF-A0A3P5YGA2-F1
#
_cell.length_a   1.000
_cell.length_b   1.000
_cell.length_c   1.000
_cell.angle_alpha   90.00
_cell.angle_beta   90.00
_cell.angle_gamma   90.00
#
_symmetry.space_group_name_H-M   'P 1'
#
loop_
_entity.id
_entity.type
_entity.pdbx_description
1 polymer ?
#
loop_
_entity_poly.entity_id
_entity_poly.type
_entity_poly.pdbx_seq_one_letter_code
_entity_poly.pdbx_strand_id
1 'polypeptide(L)'
;MAEALAMREAIRGAKRASVTDVWFRTDSQELARAVNSKSYPVELFGVLMDIESLSYCFDFFFVSFVGRKNNVVADSLAKAALSSFHSTLY
;
A
#
# COMPACT_ATOMS: atom_id res chain seq x y z
N MET A 1 -9.51 -2.26 -3.27
CA MET A 1 -9.23 -0.80 -3.43
C MET A 1 -8.61 -0.16 -2.19
N ALA A 2 -9.17 -0.32 -0.98
CA ALA A 2 -8.63 0.30 0.25
C ALA A 2 -7.14 -0.04 0.52
N GLU A 3 -6.75 -1.31 0.36
CA GLU A 3 -5.35 -1.75 0.54
C GLU A 3 -4.39 -1.09 -0.45
N ALA A 4 -4.81 -0.90 -1.70
CA ALA A 4 -4.02 -0.24 -2.73
C ALA A 4 -3.82 1.25 -2.41
N LEU A 5 -4.88 1.92 -1.92
CA LEU A 5 -4.79 3.30 -1.47
C LEU A 5 -3.88 3.44 -0.24
N ALA A 6 -3.99 2.53 0.73
CA ALA A 6 -3.12 2.50 1.89
C ALA A 6 -1.64 2.33 1.48
N MET A 7 -1.36 1.45 0.53
CA MET A 7 -0.01 1.27 -0.02
C MET A 7 0.49 2.54 -0.72
N ARG A 8 -0.34 3.19 -1.55
CA ARG A 8 0.03 4.45 -2.21
C ARG A 8 0.39 5.54 -1.20
N GLU A 9 -0.40 5.69 -0.14
CA GLU A 9 -0.11 6.68 0.90
C GLU A 9 1.14 6.31 1.72
N ALA A 10 1.40 5.02 1.97
CA ALA A 10 2.65 4.58 2.58
C ALA A 10 3.87 4.91 1.72
N ILE A 11 3.78 4.72 0.40
CA ILE A 11 4.84 5.08 -0.56
C ILE A 11 5.06 6.59 -0.59
N ARG A 12 3.99 7.39 -0.59
CA ARG A 12 4.08 8.86 -0.48
C ARG A 12 4.76 9.29 0.83
N GLY A 13 4.44 8.63 1.94
CA GLY A 13 5.09 8.85 3.22
C GLY A 13 6.60 8.57 3.16
N ALA A 14 7.00 7.44 2.58
CA ALA A 14 8.41 7.09 2.40
C ALA A 14 9.15 8.11 1.52
N LYS A 15 8.52 8.56 0.44
CA LYS A 15 9.05 9.61 -0.43
C LYS A 15 9.26 10.93 0.34
N ARG A 16 8.29 11.35 1.16
CA ARG A 16 8.40 12.55 2.01
C ARG A 16 9.49 12.43 3.07
N ALA A 17 9.74 11.21 3.54
CA ALA A 17 10.83 10.90 4.46
C ALA A 17 12.20 10.75 3.77
N SER A 18 12.28 10.96 2.45
CA SER A 18 13.50 10.84 1.65
C SER A 18 14.21 9.50 1.80
N VAL A 19 13.45 8.42 2.00
CA VAL A 19 13.98 7.04 1.99
C VAL A 19 14.27 6.64 0.55
N THR A 20 15.46 6.11 0.28
CA THR A 20 15.89 5.67 -1.06
C THR A 20 15.60 4.19 -1.31
N ASP A 21 15.77 3.35 -0.30
CA ASP A 21 15.55 1.92 -0.37
C ASP A 21 14.31 1.51 0.42
N VAL A 22 13.29 1.02 -0.29
CA VAL A 22 11.99 0.72 0.30
C VAL A 22 11.56 -0.71 0.01
N TRP A 23 11.12 -1.37 1.09
CA TRP A 23 10.48 -2.68 1.03
C TRP A 23 9.11 -2.61 1.69
N PHE A 24 8.06 -2.67 0.86
CA PHE A 24 6.68 -2.69 1.32
C PHE A 24 6.16 -4.11 1.48
N ARG A 25 5.36 -4.33 2.52
CA ARG A 25 4.70 -5.61 2.80
C ARG A 25 3.19 -5.42 2.84
N THR A 26 2.47 -6.32 2.18
CA THR A 26 1.00 -6.32 2.16
C THR A 26 0.47 -7.71 2.45
N ASP A 27 -0.66 -7.81 3.12
CA ASP A 27 -1.41 -9.06 3.31
C ASP A 27 -2.42 -9.32 2.19
N SER A 28 -2.36 -8.53 1.12
CA SER A 28 -3.13 -8.71 -0.11
C SER A 28 -2.28 -9.38 -1.18
N GLN A 29 -2.51 -10.67 -1.40
CA GLN A 29 -1.77 -11.43 -2.40
C GLN A 29 -2.04 -10.91 -3.82
N GLU A 30 -3.26 -10.47 -4.09
CA GLU A 30 -3.66 -9.87 -5.37
C GLU A 30 -2.91 -8.56 -5.63
N LEU A 31 -2.84 -7.68 -4.63
CA LEU A 31 -2.10 -6.42 -4.76
C LEU A 31 -0.60 -6.64 -4.95
N ALA A 32 0.00 -7.53 -4.16
CA ALA A 32 1.42 -7.88 -4.32
C ALA A 32 1.71 -8.42 -5.72
N ARG A 33 0.84 -9.28 -6.24
CA ARG A 33 0.95 -9.80 -7.61
C ARG A 33 0.77 -8.71 -8.64
N ALA A 34 -0.24 -7.85 -8.52
CA ALA A 34 -0.52 -6.78 -9.48
C ALA A 34 0.65 -5.80 -9.61
N VAL A 35 1.22 -5.37 -8.47
CA VAL A 35 2.39 -4.47 -8.46
C VAL A 35 3.63 -5.15 -9.10
N ASN A 36 3.91 -6.40 -8.75
CA ASN A 36 5.09 -7.10 -9.25
C ASN A 36 4.98 -7.52 -10.72
N SER A 37 3.79 -7.90 -11.18
CA SER A 37 3.54 -8.33 -12.57
C SER A 37 3.28 -7.18 -13.53
N LYS A 38 3.09 -5.96 -13.03
CA LYS A 38 2.57 -4.82 -13.80
C LYS A 38 1.30 -5.18 -14.58
N SER A 39 0.49 -6.08 -14.01
CA SER A 39 -0.81 -6.45 -14.56
C SER A 39 -1.85 -5.67 -13.79
N TYR A 40 -2.64 -4.89 -14.53
CA TYR A 40 -3.54 -3.90 -13.94
C TYR A 40 -4.99 -4.39 -14.07
N PRO A 41 -5.61 -4.93 -13.01
CA PRO A 41 -7.05 -5.07 -12.97
C PRO A 41 -7.67 -3.68 -13.18
N VAL A 42 -8.71 -3.58 -14.00
CA VAL A 42 -9.35 -2.30 -14.36
C VAL A 42 -9.70 -1.48 -13.11
N GLU A 43 -10.14 -2.14 -12.04
CA GLU A 43 -10.52 -1.52 -10.77
C GLU A 43 -9.36 -0.90 -9.99
N LEU A 44 -8.12 -1.35 -10.23
CA LEU A 44 -6.92 -0.89 -9.53
C LEU A 44 -5.98 -0.08 -10.43
N PHE A 45 -6.30 0.05 -11.72
CA PHE A 45 -5.43 0.65 -12.73
C PHE A 45 -4.87 2.02 -12.31
N GLY A 46 -5.73 2.95 -11.90
CA GLY A 46 -5.29 4.29 -11.51
C GLY A 46 -4.31 4.29 -10.32
N VAL A 47 -4.60 3.53 -9.28
CA VAL A 47 -3.75 3.47 -8.08
C VAL A 47 -2.44 2.74 -8.37
N LEU A 48 -2.46 1.70 -9.20
CA LEU A 48 -1.25 0.98 -9.60
C LEU A 48 -0.34 1.84 -10.49
N MET A 49 -0.89 2.67 -11.39
CA MET A 49 -0.10 3.65 -12.14
C MET A 49 0.55 4.69 -11.22
N ASP A 50 -0.18 5.18 -10.20
CA ASP A 50 0.41 6.07 -9.20
C ASP A 50 1.57 5.39 -8.47
N ILE A 51 1.39 4.12 -8.05
CA ILE A 51 2.42 3.32 -7.37
C ILE A 51 3.65 3.13 -8.26
N GLU A 52 3.44 2.81 -9.53
CA GLU A 52 4.53 2.66 -10.50
C GLU A 52 5.25 3.98 -10.74
N SER A 53 4.53 5.10 -10.91
CA SER A 53 5.16 6.40 -11.05
C SER A 53 6.00 6.77 -9.82
N LEU A 54 5.50 6.45 -8.63
CA LEU A 54 6.21 6.70 -7.37
C LEU A 54 7.39 5.76 -7.17
N SER A 55 7.37 4.53 -7.68
CA SER A 55 8.47 3.57 -7.51
C SER A 55 9.77 4.07 -8.15
N TYR A 56 9.68 4.85 -9.24
CA TYR A 56 10.83 5.51 -9.87
C TYR A 56 11.51 6.58 -9.01
N CYS A 57 10.92 6.97 -7.88
CA CYS A 57 11.56 7.90 -6.94
C CYS A 57 12.53 7.20 -5.96
N PHE A 58 12.63 5.87 -6.03
CA PHE A 58 13.42 5.03 -5.11
C PHE A 58 14.53 4.30 -5.87
N ASP A 59 15.67 4.12 -5.22
CA ASP A 59 16.80 3.36 -5.77
C ASP A 59 16.51 1.86 -5.71
N PHE A 60 15.86 1.42 -4.63
CA PHE A 60 15.34 0.06 -4.48
C PHE A 60 13.87 0.10 -4.10
N PHE A 61 13.05 -0.60 -4.89
CA PHE A 61 11.62 -0.76 -4.63
C PHE A 61 11.22 -2.22 -4.70
N PHE A 62 10.72 -2.77 -3.60
CA PHE A 62 10.21 -4.13 -3.56
C PHE A 62 8.90 -4.25 -2.79
N VAL A 63 8.00 -5.09 -3.29
CA VAL A 63 6.71 -5.38 -2.65
C VAL A 63 6.57 -6.89 -2.47
N SER A 64 6.31 -7.33 -1.23
CA SER A 64 6.09 -8.74 -0.92
C SER A 64 4.78 -8.98 -0.19
N PHE A 65 4.17 -10.13 -0.46
CA PHE A 65 3.07 -10.63 0.36
C PHE A 65 3.56 -11.10 1.73
N VAL A 66 2.80 -10.81 2.78
CA VAL A 66 3.01 -11.34 4.12
C VAL A 66 1.68 -11.83 4.70
N GLY A 67 1.67 -12.96 5.42
CA GLY A 67 0.43 -13.45 6.03
C GLY A 67 -0.15 -12.45 7.05
N ARG A 68 -1.48 -12.42 7.20
CA ARG A 68 -2.19 -11.48 8.09
C ARG A 68 -1.63 -11.40 9.51
N LYS A 69 -1.19 -12.54 10.08
CA LYS A 69 -0.58 -12.62 11.42
C LYS A 69 0.71 -11.78 11.56
N ASN A 70 1.35 -11.45 10.45
CA ASN A 70 2.56 -10.64 10.40
C ASN A 70 2.29 -9.20 9.95
N ASN A 71 1.03 -8.86 9.61
CA ASN A 71 0.59 -7.51 9.23
C ASN A 71 -0.31 -6.86 10.31
N VAL A 72 -0.21 -7.32 11.57
CA VAL A 72 -1.13 -6.96 12.66
C VAL A 72 -1.13 -5.45 12.94
N VAL A 73 0.03 -4.79 12.84
CA VAL A 73 0.13 -3.35 13.10
C VAL A 73 -0.63 -2.55 12.04
N ALA A 74 -0.44 -2.86 10.76
CA ALA A 74 -1.14 -2.17 9.68
C ALA A 74 -2.65 -2.45 9.71
N ASP A 75 -3.06 -3.70 9.97
CA ASP A 75 -4.46 -4.08 10.14
C ASP A 75 -5.12 -3.35 11.32
N SER A 76 -4.40 -3.24 12.44
CA SER A 76 -4.89 -2.51 13.63
C SER A 76 -5.04 -1.01 13.35
N LEU A 77 -4.10 -0.41 12.63
CA LEU A 77 -4.20 1.00 12.21
C LEU A 77 -5.36 1.23 11.25
N ALA A 78 -5.58 0.32 10.29
CA ALA A 78 -6.72 0.39 9.37
C ALA A 78 -8.06 0.29 10.12
N LYS A 79 -8.15 -0.61 11.10
CA LYS A 79 -9.34 -0.75 11.97
C LYS A 79 -9.57 0.49 12.82
N ALA A 80 -8.52 1.06 13.40
CA ALA A 80 -8.60 2.29 14.19
C ALA A 80 -9.03 3.50 13.34
N ALA A 81 -8.55 3.59 12.09
CA ALA A 81 -9.01 4.61 11.16
C ALA A 81 -10.50 4.44 10.86
N LEU A 82 -10.94 3.21 10.57
CA LEU A 82 -12.35 2.91 10.28
C LEU A 82 -13.27 3.24 11.47
N SER A 83 -12.86 2.92 12.70
CA SER A 83 -13.66 3.23 13.90
C SER A 83 -13.73 4.74 14.16
N SER A 84 -12.63 5.48 13.98
CA SER A 84 -12.59 6.93 14.11
C SER A 84 -13.52 7.62 13.11
N PHE A 85 -13.53 7.16 11.86
CA PHE A 85 -14.48 7.64 10.85
C PHE A 85 -15.93 7.44 11.27
N HIS A 86 -16.27 6.26 11.83
CA HIS A 86 -17.62 5.98 12.29
C HIS A 86 -18.04 6.83 13.49
N SER A 87 -17.11 7.14 14.41
CA SER A 87 -17.36 8.02 15.55
C SER A 87 -17.54 9.50 15.17
N THR A 88 -17.11 9.91 13.98
CA THR A 88 -17.23 11.30 13.51
C THR A 88 -18.56 11.57 12.79
N LEU A 89 -19.35 10.51 12.50
CA LEU A 89 -20.64 10.57 11.81
C LEU A 89 -21.85 10.53 12.76
N TYR A 90 -21.63 10.55 14.08
CA TYR A 90 -22.63 10.68 15.14
C TYR A 90 -22.26 11.86 16.05
#